data_AF-A0A6A3BFM0-F1
#
_entry.id   AF-A0A6A3BFM0-F1
#
_cell.length_a   1.000
_cell.length_b   1.000
_cell.length_c   1.000
_cell.angle_alpha   90.00
_cell.angle_beta   90.00
_cell.angle_gamma   90.00
#
_symmetry.space_group_name_H-M   'P 1'
#
loop_
_entity.id
_entity.type
_entity.pdbx_description
1 polymer ?
#
loop_
_entity_poly.entity_id
_entity_poly.type
_entity_poly.pdbx_seq_one_letter_code
_entity_poly.pdbx_strand_id
1 'polypeptide(L)'
;MEETKIKNSLPRLNGLAQDGLALLNSLQFNLDLLAPQLPTDEEVQSAKAILETWKSQSQSLRLSLRNANLQAKDNMRKTTQKERELLLGGGEESTVRRRNLQTKAGMTSAAESITESLRRSRQLMVQEVERSTNTLMTFEESTGVLKKAESEYKGHKSLLSRTRNLLSTMQRHDVIDRVILVVGFLLFSFAVLYVVSKRIGILKLQRTITAAIRAGMAGKPELARKAVEEGINQGRFDGNVVPDKGLPLQQPMHDEL
;
A
#
# COMPACT_ATOMS: atom_id res chain seq x y z
N MET A 1 -0.70 34.53 25.05
CA MET A 1 -0.28 34.33 23.64
C MET A 1 0.12 32.88 23.33
N GLU A 2 0.46 32.04 24.31
CA GLU A 2 0.79 30.63 24.08
C GLU A 2 -0.41 29.75 23.68
N GLU A 3 -1.58 29.93 24.31
CA GLU A 3 -2.76 29.11 24.00
C GLU A 3 -3.26 29.23 22.56
N THR A 4 -3.19 30.43 21.96
CA THR A 4 -3.61 30.66 20.58
C THR A 4 -2.65 30.00 19.59
N LYS A 5 -1.37 29.90 19.93
CA LYS A 5 -0.35 29.18 19.14
C LYS A 5 -0.59 27.67 19.16
N ILE A 6 -0.97 27.11 20.32
CA ILE A 6 -1.29 25.68 20.50
C ILE A 6 -2.62 25.32 19.81
N LYS A 7 -3.64 26.17 19.93
CA LYS A 7 -4.95 25.97 19.27
C LYS A 7 -4.82 25.92 17.73
N ASN A 8 -3.88 26.68 17.15
CA ASN A 8 -3.60 26.65 15.71
C ASN A 8 -2.68 25.49 15.27
N SER A 9 -1.87 24.92 16.17
CA SER A 9 -1.02 23.77 15.84
C SER A 9 -1.76 22.44 15.82
N LEU A 10 -2.83 22.29 16.62
CA LEU A 10 -3.68 21.08 16.65
C LEU A 10 -4.28 20.69 15.30
N PRO A 11 -4.97 21.59 14.55
CA PRO A 11 -5.51 21.26 13.24
C PRO A 11 -4.41 20.97 12.21
N ARG A 12 -3.25 21.64 12.31
CA ARG A 12 -2.08 21.36 11.45
C ARG A 12 -1.47 19.98 11.71
N LEU A 13 -1.28 19.60 12.98
CA LEU A 13 -0.80 18.28 13.34
C LEU A 13 -1.77 17.19 12.90
N ASN A 14 -3.08 17.42 13.06
CA ASN A 14 -4.08 16.48 12.63
C ASN A 14 -4.10 16.33 11.10
N GLY A 15 -3.88 17.43 10.36
CA GLY A 15 -3.69 17.39 8.90
C GLY A 15 -2.47 16.56 8.50
N LEU A 16 -1.30 16.83 9.09
CA LEU A 16 -0.08 16.05 8.83
C LEU A 16 -0.24 14.55 9.17
N ALA A 17 -0.93 14.24 10.27
CA ALA A 17 -1.23 12.85 10.63
C ALA A 17 -2.18 12.18 9.61
N GLN A 18 -3.16 12.93 9.09
CA GLN A 18 -4.07 12.45 8.04
C GLN A 18 -3.34 12.25 6.70
N ASP A 19 -2.42 13.14 6.34
CA ASP A 19 -1.59 13.02 5.14
C ASP A 19 -0.67 11.78 5.22
N GLY A 20 -0.04 11.55 6.37
CA GLY A 20 0.75 10.35 6.62
C GLY A 20 -0.08 9.06 6.53
N LEU A 21 -1.31 9.08 7.06
CA LEU A 21 -2.25 7.96 6.91
C LEU A 21 -2.70 7.76 5.46
N ALA A 22 -2.87 8.83 4.67
CA ALA A 22 -3.21 8.75 3.25
C ALA A 22 -2.08 8.12 2.45
N LEU A 23 -0.84 8.52 2.71
CA LEU A 23 0.36 7.92 2.11
C LEU A 23 0.45 6.43 2.45
N LEU A 24 0.24 6.04 3.71
CA LEU A 24 0.22 4.64 4.13
C LEU A 24 -0.82 3.81 3.36
N ASN A 25 -2.04 4.33 3.16
CA ASN A 25 -3.05 3.62 2.36
C ASN A 25 -2.65 3.48 0.89
N SER A 26 -1.99 4.50 0.32
CA SER A 26 -1.51 4.43 -1.06
C SER A 26 -0.41 3.38 -1.23
N LEU A 27 0.51 3.27 -0.25
CA LEU A 27 1.54 2.24 -0.23
C LEU A 27 0.93 0.85 -0.07
N GLN A 28 -0.06 0.72 0.83
CA GLN A 28 -0.80 -0.50 1.04
C GLN A 28 -1.52 -0.95 -0.25
N PHE A 29 -2.14 -0.01 -0.97
CA PHE A 29 -2.78 -0.29 -2.25
C PHE A 29 -1.78 -0.71 -3.33
N ASN A 30 -0.61 -0.05 -3.40
CA ASN A 30 0.46 -0.46 -4.32
C ASN A 30 0.96 -1.87 -3.99
N LEU A 31 1.21 -2.19 -2.71
CA LEU A 31 1.62 -3.53 -2.30
C LEU A 31 0.58 -4.59 -2.63
N ASP A 32 -0.72 -4.29 -2.46
CA ASP A 32 -1.81 -5.20 -2.85
C ASP A 32 -1.88 -5.42 -4.38
N LEU A 33 -1.41 -4.45 -5.17
CA LEU A 33 -1.34 -4.50 -6.63
C LEU A 33 -0.07 -5.23 -7.13
N LEU A 34 1.04 -5.15 -6.40
CA LEU A 34 2.31 -5.82 -6.71
C LEU A 34 2.39 -7.24 -6.15
N ALA A 35 1.70 -7.55 -5.04
CA ALA A 35 1.71 -8.89 -4.43
C ALA A 35 1.33 -10.04 -5.39
N PRO A 36 0.40 -9.86 -6.36
CA PRO A 36 0.09 -10.90 -7.36
C PRO A 36 1.07 -10.97 -8.54
N GLN A 37 1.99 -10.00 -8.68
CA GLN A 37 2.95 -9.95 -9.79
C GLN A 37 4.24 -10.74 -9.50
N LEU A 38 4.35 -11.34 -8.32
CA LEU A 38 5.52 -12.10 -7.90
C LEU A 38 5.47 -13.52 -8.48
N PRO A 39 6.56 -14.01 -9.10
CA PRO A 39 6.58 -15.30 -9.80
C PRO A 39 6.59 -16.53 -8.87
N THR A 40 6.87 -16.36 -7.57
CA THR A 40 7.01 -17.47 -6.59
C THR A 40 5.90 -17.44 -5.54
N ASP A 41 5.14 -18.53 -5.38
CA ASP A 41 3.96 -18.59 -4.47
C ASP A 41 4.31 -18.41 -2.98
N GLU A 42 5.51 -18.81 -2.56
CA GLU A 42 6.03 -18.60 -1.19
C GLU A 42 6.26 -17.11 -0.89
N GLU A 43 6.79 -16.36 -1.85
CA GLU A 43 7.03 -14.93 -1.70
C GLU A 43 5.69 -14.16 -1.67
N VAL A 44 4.69 -14.62 -2.43
CA VAL A 44 3.31 -14.08 -2.40
C VAL A 44 2.66 -14.26 -1.03
N GLN A 45 2.86 -15.40 -0.37
CA GLN A 45 2.31 -15.63 0.98
C GLN A 45 2.99 -14.74 2.04
N SER A 46 4.32 -14.57 1.96
CA SER A 46 5.05 -13.68 2.86
C SER A 46 4.63 -12.21 2.69
N ALA A 47 4.42 -11.76 1.43
CA ALA A 47 3.95 -10.41 1.12
C ALA A 47 2.54 -10.16 1.65
N LYS A 48 1.64 -11.16 1.57
CA LYS A 48 0.29 -11.08 2.16
C LYS A 48 0.31 -11.01 3.68
N ALA A 49 1.20 -11.75 4.35
CA ALA A 49 1.35 -11.66 5.80
C ALA A 49 1.82 -10.26 6.22
N ILE A 50 2.80 -9.70 5.51
CA ILE A 50 3.25 -8.31 5.72
C ILE A 50 2.08 -7.35 5.47
N LEU A 51 1.31 -7.51 4.39
CA LEU A 51 0.16 -6.67 4.09
C LEU A 51 -0.88 -6.64 5.23
N GLU A 52 -1.22 -7.79 5.81
CA GLU A 52 -2.17 -7.87 6.93
C GLU A 52 -1.60 -7.25 8.21
N THR A 53 -0.29 -7.37 8.47
CA THR A 53 0.34 -6.66 9.60
C THR A 53 0.29 -5.14 9.44
N TRP A 54 0.63 -4.62 8.26
CA TRP A 54 0.57 -3.17 7.97
C TRP A 54 -0.86 -2.63 8.02
N LYS A 55 -1.83 -3.42 7.56
CA LYS A 55 -3.27 -3.09 7.65
C LYS A 55 -3.73 -2.96 9.09
N SER A 56 -3.37 -3.92 9.95
CA SER A 56 -3.69 -3.90 11.37
C SER A 56 -3.02 -2.70 12.07
N GLN A 57 -1.75 -2.43 11.77
CA GLN A 57 -1.03 -1.27 12.30
C GLN A 57 -1.68 0.06 11.86
N SER A 58 -2.04 0.21 10.59
CA SER A 58 -2.75 1.40 10.07
C SER A 58 -4.11 1.60 10.77
N GLN A 59 -4.87 0.53 10.97
CA GLN A 59 -6.14 0.59 11.70
C GLN A 59 -5.95 0.99 13.18
N SER A 60 -4.95 0.42 13.86
CA SER A 60 -4.63 0.78 15.24
C SER A 60 -4.22 2.24 15.38
N LEU A 61 -3.43 2.76 14.42
CA LEU A 61 -2.99 4.15 14.40
C LEU A 61 -4.16 5.11 14.17
N ARG A 62 -5.11 4.76 13.29
CA ARG A 62 -6.35 5.53 13.08
C ARG A 62 -7.20 5.61 14.35
N LEU A 63 -7.34 4.49 15.06
CA LEU A 63 -8.10 4.44 16.32
C LEU A 63 -7.41 5.29 17.40
N SER A 64 -6.09 5.17 17.53
CA SER A 64 -5.29 5.95 18.47
C SER A 64 -5.40 7.45 18.19
N LEU A 65 -5.26 7.87 16.92
CA LEU A 65 -5.40 9.27 16.51
C LEU A 65 -6.80 9.82 16.81
N ARG A 66 -7.85 9.03 16.56
CA ARG A 66 -9.23 9.40 16.87
C ARG A 66 -9.43 9.57 18.38
N ASN A 67 -8.92 8.66 19.18
CA ASN A 67 -9.01 8.73 20.65
C ASN A 67 -8.25 9.95 21.19
N ALA A 68 -7.03 10.22 20.70
CA ALA A 68 -6.26 11.39 21.08
C ALA A 68 -6.97 12.70 20.70
N ASN A 69 -7.58 12.77 19.51
CA ASN A 69 -8.38 13.92 19.09
C ASN A 69 -9.62 14.12 19.97
N LEU A 70 -10.32 13.04 20.32
CA LEU A 70 -11.49 13.10 21.20
C LEU A 70 -11.08 13.59 22.61
N GLN A 71 -9.99 13.05 23.15
CA GLN A 71 -9.46 13.46 24.45
C GLN A 71 -9.03 14.93 24.46
N ALA A 72 -8.36 15.40 23.40
CA ALA A 72 -8.01 16.81 23.23
C ALA A 72 -9.27 17.70 23.19
N LYS A 73 -10.31 17.28 22.45
CA LYS A 73 -11.58 18.00 22.36
C LYS A 73 -12.33 18.04 23.70
N ASP A 74 -12.32 16.95 24.46
CA ASP A 74 -12.93 16.89 25.79
C ASP A 74 -12.16 17.74 26.81
N ASN A 75 -10.83 17.74 26.76
CA ASN A 75 -10.00 18.61 27.59
C ASN A 75 -10.23 20.09 27.26
N MET A 76 -10.40 20.42 25.98
CA MET A 76 -10.75 21.77 25.53
C MET A 76 -12.15 22.16 26.01
N ARG A 77 -13.13 21.26 25.91
CA ARG A 77 -14.50 21.47 26.45
C ARG A 77 -14.50 21.71 27.96
N LYS A 78 -13.78 20.91 28.73
CA LYS A 78 -13.64 21.08 30.18
C LYS A 78 -12.99 22.43 30.53
N THR A 79 -11.97 22.84 29.78
CA THR A 79 -11.30 24.15 29.97
C THR A 79 -12.25 25.29 29.65
N THR A 80 -12.97 25.23 28.52
CA THR A 80 -13.97 26.23 28.16
C THR A 80 -15.16 26.26 29.13
N GLN A 81 -15.55 25.11 29.70
CA GLN A 81 -16.58 25.06 30.75
C GLN A 81 -16.09 25.75 32.02
N LYS A 82 -14.85 25.51 32.46
CA LYS A 82 -14.24 26.22 33.60
C LYS A 82 -14.16 27.73 33.36
N GLU A 83 -13.77 28.17 32.17
CA GLU A 83 -13.78 29.59 31.80
C GLU A 83 -15.20 30.17 31.83
N ARG A 84 -16.19 29.44 31.32
CA ARG A 84 -17.60 29.86 31.39
C ARG A 84 -18.13 29.90 32.82
N GLU A 85 -17.75 28.95 33.66
CA GLU A 85 -18.09 28.93 35.08
C GLU A 85 -17.44 30.10 35.82
N LEU A 86 -16.21 30.49 35.47
CA LEU A 86 -15.57 31.69 36.01
C LEU A 86 -16.23 32.99 35.53
N LEU A 87 -16.71 33.03 34.27
CA LEU A 87 -17.35 34.20 33.69
C LEU A 87 -18.84 34.35 34.06
N LEU A 88 -19.57 33.24 34.18
CA LEU A 88 -20.99 33.20 34.56
C LEU A 88 -21.18 33.10 36.07
N GLY A 89 -20.22 32.51 36.78
CA GLY A 89 -20.23 32.34 38.23
C GLY A 89 -19.98 33.64 38.99
N GLY A 90 -19.68 34.74 38.29
CA GLY A 90 -19.48 36.05 38.91
C GLY A 90 -18.54 35.93 40.10
N GLY A 91 -17.25 35.70 39.83
CA GLY A 91 -16.22 35.58 40.86
C GLY A 91 -16.41 36.63 41.97
N GLU A 92 -16.09 36.27 43.21
CA GLU A 92 -16.47 36.98 44.45
C GLU A 92 -16.42 38.52 44.35
N GLU A 93 -15.47 39.10 43.62
CA GLU A 93 -15.35 40.53 43.31
C GLU A 93 -16.51 41.16 42.53
N SER A 94 -17.12 40.43 41.58
CA SER A 94 -18.19 40.93 40.71
C SER A 94 -19.56 41.01 41.42
N THR A 95 -19.77 40.24 42.49
CA THR A 95 -20.96 40.37 43.34
C THR A 95 -20.96 41.69 44.13
N VAL A 96 -19.78 42.16 44.55
CA VAL A 96 -19.59 43.44 45.27
C VAL A 96 -19.78 44.63 44.34
N ARG A 97 -19.31 44.53 43.09
CA ARG A 97 -19.50 45.56 42.06
C ARG A 97 -20.95 45.64 41.55
N ARG A 98 -21.64 44.49 41.44
CA ARG A 98 -23.06 44.41 41.05
C ARG A 98 -24.00 45.00 42.10
N ARG A 99 -23.66 44.89 43.38
CA ARG A 99 -24.41 45.53 44.49
C ARG A 99 -24.32 47.06 44.46
N ASN A 100 -23.19 47.62 43.99
CA ASN A 100 -23.00 49.08 43.88
C ASN A 100 -23.60 49.70 42.60
N LEU A 101 -23.68 48.95 41.49
CA LEU A 101 -24.28 49.41 40.23
C LEU A 101 -25.83 49.34 40.21
N GLN A 102 -26.43 48.73 41.23
CA GLN A 102 -27.88 48.48 41.32
C GLN A 102 -28.70 49.72 41.74
N THR A 103 -28.06 50.86 42.02
CA THR A 103 -28.76 52.10 42.38
C THR A 103 -29.22 52.84 41.12
N LYS A 104 -30.37 52.39 40.61
CA LYS A 104 -31.43 53.13 39.88
C LYS A 104 -31.18 53.71 38.47
N ALA A 105 -29.95 54.01 38.04
CA ALA A 105 -29.68 54.49 36.67
C ALA A 105 -29.03 53.43 35.77
N GLY A 106 -28.27 52.49 36.35
CA GLY A 106 -27.56 51.44 35.60
C GLY A 106 -28.45 50.27 35.13
N MET A 107 -29.61 50.05 35.76
CA MET A 107 -30.50 48.92 35.41
C MET A 107 -31.17 49.07 34.03
N THR A 108 -31.57 50.29 33.65
CA THR A 108 -32.18 50.55 32.35
C THR A 108 -31.13 50.47 31.23
N SER A 109 -29.96 51.08 31.41
CA SER A 109 -28.84 50.95 30.45
C SER A 109 -28.28 49.53 30.37
N ALA A 110 -28.28 48.76 31.47
CA ALA A 110 -27.85 47.36 31.45
C ALA A 110 -28.84 46.48 30.67
N ALA A 111 -30.15 46.65 30.88
CA ALA A 111 -31.18 45.92 30.11
C ALA A 111 -31.13 46.27 28.61
N GLU A 112 -30.88 47.54 28.28
CA GLU A 112 -30.68 48.01 26.91
C GLU A 112 -29.43 47.38 26.28
N SER A 113 -28.29 47.37 26.98
CA SER A 113 -27.05 46.74 26.52
C SER A 113 -27.16 45.23 26.35
N ILE A 114 -27.92 44.56 27.22
CA ILE A 114 -28.19 43.12 27.10
C ILE A 114 -29.05 42.86 25.86
N THR A 115 -30.09 43.67 25.64
CA THR A 115 -30.97 43.54 24.45
C THR A 115 -30.20 43.83 23.17
N GLU A 116 -29.31 44.83 23.18
CA GLU A 116 -28.42 45.16 22.07
C GLU A 116 -27.41 44.05 21.78
N SER A 117 -26.83 43.44 22.82
CA SER A 117 -25.93 42.28 22.68
C SER A 117 -26.64 41.05 22.10
N LEU A 118 -27.91 40.82 22.48
CA LEU A 118 -28.73 39.73 21.97
C LEU A 118 -29.10 39.97 20.50
N ARG A 119 -29.40 41.22 20.14
CA ARG A 119 -29.66 41.64 18.75
C ARG A 119 -28.41 41.48 17.88
N ARG A 120 -27.23 41.87 18.38
CA ARG A 120 -25.93 41.65 17.72
C ARG A 120 -25.62 40.15 17.58
N SER A 121 -25.85 39.36 18.62
CA SER A 121 -25.65 37.92 18.58
C SER A 121 -26.59 37.23 17.58
N ARG A 122 -27.84 37.71 17.44
CA ARG A 122 -28.77 37.24 16.41
C ARG A 122 -28.24 37.53 15.01
N GLN A 123 -27.71 38.72 14.77
CA GLN A 123 -27.13 39.07 13.46
C GLN A 123 -25.92 38.20 13.13
N LEU A 124 -25.01 37.98 14.09
CA LEU A 124 -23.87 37.08 13.91
C LEU A 124 -24.31 35.63 13.68
N MET A 125 -25.37 35.17 14.36
CA MET A 125 -25.92 33.82 14.16
C MET A 125 -26.52 33.67 12.76
N VAL A 126 -27.25 34.67 12.25
CA VAL A 126 -27.76 34.66 10.88
C VAL A 126 -26.61 34.63 9.88
N GLN A 127 -25.57 35.43 10.09
CA GLN A 127 -24.38 35.42 9.25
C GLN A 127 -23.62 34.08 9.29
N GLU A 128 -23.50 33.45 10.46
CA GLU A 128 -22.87 32.14 10.60
C GLU A 128 -23.70 31.03 9.92
N VAL A 129 -25.04 31.14 9.97
CA VAL A 129 -25.94 30.22 9.27
C VAL A 129 -25.82 30.39 7.76
N GLU A 130 -25.86 31.62 7.24
CA GLU A 130 -25.64 31.91 5.81
C GLU A 130 -24.26 31.43 5.33
N ARG A 131 -23.24 31.60 6.17
CA ARG A 131 -21.89 31.08 5.89
C ARG A 131 -21.86 29.55 5.89
N SER A 132 -22.58 28.91 6.81
CA SER A 132 -22.67 27.45 6.92
C SER A 132 -23.44 26.85 5.74
N THR A 133 -24.53 27.49 5.29
CA THR A 133 -25.29 27.04 4.11
C THR A 133 -24.47 27.18 2.84
N ASN A 134 -23.75 28.30 2.67
CA ASN A 134 -22.85 28.49 1.54
C ASN A 134 -21.71 27.44 1.54
N THR A 135 -21.12 27.17 2.70
CA THR A 135 -20.08 26.12 2.84
C THR A 135 -20.64 24.72 2.57
N LEU A 136 -21.86 24.42 3.02
CA LEU A 136 -22.55 23.16 2.73
C LEU A 136 -22.81 23.00 1.23
N MET A 137 -23.22 24.07 0.55
CA MET A 137 -23.44 24.07 -0.90
C MET A 137 -22.13 23.79 -1.65
N THR A 138 -21.03 24.44 -1.26
CA THR A 138 -19.70 24.15 -1.83
C THR A 138 -19.25 22.71 -1.54
N PHE A 139 -19.57 22.17 -0.36
CA PHE A 139 -19.26 20.78 0.01
C PHE A 139 -20.07 19.77 -0.81
N GLU A 140 -21.35 20.06 -1.07
CA GLU A 140 -22.21 19.25 -1.92
C GLU A 140 -21.71 19.25 -3.37
N GLU A 141 -21.33 20.40 -3.90
CA GLU A 141 -20.74 20.53 -5.24
C GLU A 141 -19.41 19.75 -5.35
N SER A 142 -18.53 19.88 -4.35
CA SER A 142 -17.27 19.14 -4.28
C SER A 142 -17.50 17.62 -4.18
N THR A 143 -18.52 17.20 -3.43
CA THR A 143 -18.92 15.78 -3.33
C THR A 143 -19.48 15.28 -4.66
N GLY A 144 -20.22 16.11 -5.40
CA GLY A 144 -20.70 15.81 -6.74
C GLY A 144 -19.56 15.58 -7.73
N VAL A 145 -18.54 16.45 -7.73
CA VAL A 145 -17.33 16.30 -8.56
C VAL A 145 -16.56 15.04 -8.17
N LEU A 146 -16.38 14.77 -6.87
CA LEU A 146 -15.71 13.56 -6.40
C LEU A 146 -16.45 12.29 -6.84
N LYS A 147 -17.78 12.27 -6.75
CA LYS A 147 -18.62 11.16 -7.21
C LYS A 147 -18.51 10.94 -8.73
N LYS A 148 -18.41 12.02 -9.51
CA LYS A 148 -18.16 11.96 -10.95
C LYS A 148 -16.76 11.39 -11.24
N ALA A 149 -15.72 11.87 -10.55
CA ALA A 149 -14.37 11.33 -10.67
C ALA A 149 -14.28 9.86 -10.23
N GLU A 150 -15.00 9.46 -9.18
CA GLU A 150 -15.09 8.05 -8.75
C GLU A 150 -15.77 7.19 -9.82
N SER A 151 -16.82 7.70 -10.48
CA SER A 151 -17.48 6.99 -11.57
C SER A 151 -16.59 6.82 -12.80
N GLU A 152 -15.82 7.86 -13.15
CA GLU A 152 -14.80 7.82 -14.21
C GLU A 152 -13.71 6.79 -13.87
N TYR A 153 -13.22 6.81 -12.63
CA TYR A 153 -12.21 5.88 -12.13
C TYR A 153 -12.69 4.43 -12.11
N LYS A 154 -13.95 4.19 -11.72
CA LYS A 154 -14.59 2.86 -11.86
C LYS A 154 -14.70 2.43 -13.31
N GLY A 155 -14.97 3.36 -14.23
CA GLY A 155 -14.93 3.14 -15.68
C GLY A 155 -13.55 2.66 -16.15
N HIS A 156 -12.48 3.35 -15.74
CA HIS A 156 -11.11 2.95 -16.05
C HIS A 156 -10.74 1.59 -15.44
N LYS A 157 -11.18 1.29 -14.22
CA LYS A 157 -10.95 -0.03 -13.60
C LYS A 157 -11.64 -1.17 -14.37
N SER A 158 -12.84 -0.91 -14.91
CA SER A 158 -13.56 -1.86 -15.78
C SER A 158 -12.82 -2.10 -17.09
N LEU A 159 -12.25 -1.05 -17.69
CA LEU A 159 -11.40 -1.19 -18.88
C LEU A 159 -10.11 -1.96 -18.56
N LEU A 160 -9.45 -1.65 -17.44
CA LEU A 160 -8.22 -2.31 -17.03
C LEU A 160 -8.45 -3.79 -16.66
N SER A 161 -9.59 -4.13 -16.04
CA SER A 161 -9.94 -5.52 -15.78
C SER A 161 -10.20 -6.29 -17.09
N ARG A 162 -10.81 -5.65 -18.09
CA ARG A 162 -10.98 -6.22 -19.44
C ARG A 162 -9.62 -6.48 -20.11
N THR A 163 -8.69 -5.53 -20.01
CA THR A 163 -7.31 -5.69 -20.49
C THR A 163 -6.60 -6.83 -19.75
N ARG A 164 -6.77 -6.94 -18.42
CA ARG A 164 -6.21 -8.04 -17.62
C ARG A 164 -6.76 -9.40 -18.04
N ASN A 165 -8.05 -9.48 -18.33
CA ASN A 165 -8.66 -10.71 -18.83
C ASN A 165 -8.09 -11.08 -20.21
N LEU A 166 -7.93 -10.13 -21.14
CA LEU A 166 -7.29 -10.36 -22.44
C LEU A 166 -5.82 -10.80 -22.29
N LEU A 167 -5.05 -10.14 -21.43
CA LEU A 167 -3.66 -10.51 -21.17
C LEU A 167 -3.58 -11.92 -20.54
N SER A 168 -4.48 -12.23 -19.61
CA SER A 168 -4.57 -13.57 -19.02
C SER A 168 -4.96 -14.64 -20.04
N THR A 169 -5.76 -14.31 -21.07
CA THR A 169 -6.06 -15.25 -22.14
C THR A 169 -4.83 -15.57 -22.98
N MET A 170 -3.97 -14.58 -23.27
CA MET A 170 -2.72 -14.82 -24.00
C MET A 170 -1.76 -15.73 -23.22
N GLN A 171 -1.60 -15.51 -21.91
CA GLN A 171 -0.77 -16.38 -21.07
C GLN A 171 -1.35 -17.80 -20.94
N ARG A 172 -2.68 -17.94 -20.86
CA ARG A 172 -3.33 -19.26 -20.80
C ARG A 172 -3.15 -20.05 -22.09
N HIS A 173 -3.12 -19.39 -23.26
CA HIS A 173 -2.86 -20.06 -24.52
C HIS A 173 -1.48 -20.70 -24.56
N ASP A 174 -0.44 -20.00 -24.09
CA ASP A 174 0.93 -20.54 -24.02
C ASP A 174 1.03 -21.75 -23.07
N VAL A 175 0.37 -21.67 -21.90
CA VAL A 175 0.33 -22.80 -20.95
C VAL A 175 -0.43 -24.00 -21.52
N ILE A 176 -1.60 -23.78 -22.14
CA ILE A 176 -2.41 -24.85 -22.73
C ILE A 176 -1.65 -25.50 -23.88
N ASP A 177 -0.99 -24.71 -24.74
CA ASP A 177 -0.17 -25.24 -25.84
C ASP A 177 0.97 -26.12 -25.31
N ARG A 178 1.67 -25.64 -24.27
CA ARG A 178 2.73 -26.42 -23.61
C ARG A 178 2.21 -27.72 -23.01
N VAL A 179 1.02 -27.70 -22.40
CA VAL A 179 0.37 -28.91 -21.86
C VAL A 179 -0.03 -29.86 -22.99
N ILE A 180 -0.59 -29.36 -24.10
CA ILE A 180 -0.94 -30.18 -25.27
C ILE A 180 0.30 -30.85 -25.86
N LEU A 181 1.42 -30.13 -25.98
CA LEU A 181 2.69 -30.70 -26.42
C LEU A 181 3.19 -31.81 -25.50
N VAL A 182 3.14 -31.60 -24.18
CA VAL A 182 3.55 -32.62 -23.19
C VAL A 182 2.64 -33.85 -23.24
N VAL A 183 1.32 -33.66 -23.31
CA VAL A 183 0.35 -34.77 -23.41
C VAL A 183 0.53 -35.54 -24.73
N GLY A 184 0.71 -34.84 -25.85
CA GLY A 184 1.00 -35.46 -27.15
C GLY A 184 2.30 -36.27 -27.13
N PHE A 185 3.37 -35.73 -26.54
CA PHE A 185 4.63 -36.44 -26.36
C PHE A 185 4.49 -37.67 -25.45
N LEU A 186 3.74 -37.57 -24.36
CA LEU A 186 3.48 -38.71 -23.47
C LEU A 186 2.72 -39.82 -24.18
N LEU A 187 1.64 -39.50 -24.92
CA LEU A 187 0.90 -40.50 -25.69
C LEU A 187 1.76 -41.15 -26.77
N PHE A 188 2.59 -40.36 -27.47
CA PHE A 188 3.54 -40.87 -28.45
C PHE A 188 4.56 -41.81 -27.80
N SER A 189 5.17 -41.39 -26.69
CA SER A 189 6.09 -42.21 -25.91
C SER A 189 5.42 -43.50 -25.44
N PHE A 190 4.17 -43.44 -25.00
CA PHE A 190 3.41 -44.62 -24.56
C PHE A 190 3.13 -45.58 -25.72
N ALA A 191 2.80 -45.05 -26.90
CA ALA A 191 2.61 -45.84 -28.12
C ALA A 191 3.92 -46.51 -28.57
N VAL A 192 5.05 -45.79 -28.55
CA VAL A 192 6.38 -46.34 -28.85
C VAL A 192 6.73 -47.43 -27.83
N LEU A 193 6.56 -47.17 -26.53
CA LEU A 193 6.77 -48.17 -25.48
C LEU A 193 5.88 -49.39 -25.65
N TYR A 194 4.61 -49.21 -26.06
CA TYR A 194 3.69 -50.30 -26.35
C TYR A 194 4.19 -51.15 -27.52
N VAL A 195 4.58 -50.52 -28.63
CA VAL A 195 5.12 -51.23 -29.80
C VAL A 195 6.39 -51.99 -29.43
N VAL A 196 7.33 -51.36 -28.72
CA VAL A 196 8.56 -51.99 -28.25
C VAL A 196 8.25 -53.16 -27.30
N SER A 197 7.35 -52.98 -26.34
CA SER A 197 6.94 -54.02 -25.39
C SER A 197 6.28 -55.21 -26.07
N LYS A 198 5.48 -54.95 -27.12
CA LYS A 198 4.83 -55.97 -27.94
C LYS A 198 5.82 -56.70 -28.86
N ARG A 199 6.82 -55.99 -29.43
CA ARG A 199 7.81 -56.55 -30.38
C ARG A 199 8.97 -57.28 -29.71
N ILE A 200 9.54 -56.71 -28.65
CA ILE A 200 10.70 -57.27 -27.94
C ILE A 200 10.26 -58.30 -26.88
N GLY A 201 8.97 -58.30 -26.51
CA GLY A 201 8.43 -59.14 -25.45
C GLY A 201 8.80 -58.54 -24.09
N ILE A 202 7.77 -58.24 -23.29
CA ILE A 202 7.86 -57.65 -21.94
C ILE A 202 9.02 -58.24 -21.09
N LEU A 203 9.30 -59.53 -21.21
CA LEU A 203 10.35 -60.25 -20.49
C LEU A 203 11.79 -59.84 -20.85
N LYS A 204 12.10 -59.57 -22.12
CA LYS A 204 13.45 -59.13 -22.53
C LYS A 204 13.68 -57.68 -22.17
N LEU A 205 12.65 -56.84 -22.30
CA LEU A 205 12.72 -55.43 -21.94
C LEU A 205 12.88 -55.25 -20.43
N GLN A 206 12.17 -56.01 -19.60
CA GLN A 206 12.39 -56.01 -18.15
C GLN A 206 13.81 -56.48 -17.79
N ARG A 207 14.33 -57.56 -18.40
CA ARG A 207 15.72 -57.98 -18.15
C ARG A 207 16.74 -56.91 -18.56
N THR A 208 16.56 -56.26 -19.71
CA THR A 208 17.48 -55.21 -20.17
C THR A 208 17.37 -53.94 -19.33
N ILE A 209 16.17 -53.51 -18.94
CA ILE A 209 15.97 -52.35 -18.06
C ILE A 209 16.48 -52.65 -16.66
N THR A 210 16.17 -53.81 -16.07
CA THR A 210 16.70 -54.20 -14.75
C THR A 210 18.22 -54.39 -14.82
N ALA A 211 18.78 -54.91 -15.92
CA ALA A 211 20.23 -54.99 -16.11
C ALA A 211 20.87 -53.61 -16.32
N ALA A 212 20.22 -52.68 -17.03
CA ALA A 212 20.71 -51.33 -17.26
C ALA A 212 20.56 -50.43 -16.02
N ILE A 213 19.51 -50.61 -15.22
CA ILE A 213 19.36 -49.96 -13.91
C ILE A 213 20.36 -50.57 -12.93
N ARG A 214 20.56 -51.90 -12.94
CA ARG A 214 21.57 -52.55 -12.10
C ARG A 214 23.00 -52.19 -12.53
N ALA A 215 23.27 -52.02 -13.83
CA ALA A 215 24.55 -51.54 -14.35
C ALA A 215 24.74 -50.04 -14.15
N GLY A 216 23.66 -49.24 -14.22
CA GLY A 216 23.66 -47.80 -13.92
C GLY A 216 23.75 -47.51 -12.42
N MET A 217 23.27 -48.42 -11.56
CA MET A 217 23.50 -48.41 -10.11
C MET A 217 24.85 -49.02 -9.72
N ALA A 218 25.31 -50.07 -10.41
CA ALA A 218 26.62 -50.70 -10.16
C ALA A 218 27.80 -49.93 -10.80
N GLY A 219 27.54 -49.04 -11.76
CA GLY A 219 28.54 -48.17 -12.39
C GLY A 219 28.82 -46.87 -11.63
N LYS A 220 28.18 -46.67 -10.46
CA LYS A 220 28.33 -45.45 -9.65
C LYS A 220 29.26 -45.50 -8.42
N PRO A 221 30.14 -46.51 -8.19
CA PRO A 221 31.25 -46.35 -7.24
C PRO A 221 32.60 -46.02 -7.90
N GLU A 222 32.80 -46.26 -9.19
CA GLU A 222 34.10 -46.07 -9.87
C GLU A 222 34.27 -44.70 -10.57
N LEU A 223 33.17 -44.08 -11.03
CA LEU A 223 33.21 -42.71 -11.57
C LEU A 223 33.48 -41.65 -10.48
N ALA A 224 33.23 -41.98 -9.21
CA ALA A 224 33.56 -41.11 -8.07
C ALA A 224 35.04 -41.16 -7.66
N ARG A 225 35.78 -42.23 -8.02
CA ARG A 225 37.23 -42.33 -7.75
C ARG A 225 38.09 -41.85 -8.91
N LYS A 226 37.67 -42.05 -10.17
CA LYS A 226 38.40 -41.50 -11.33
C LYS A 226 38.26 -39.99 -11.52
N ALA A 227 37.19 -39.37 -11.02
CA ALA A 227 37.07 -37.90 -10.98
C ALA A 227 37.95 -37.23 -9.90
N VAL A 228 38.55 -37.99 -8.98
CA VAL A 228 39.44 -37.45 -7.92
C VAL A 228 40.91 -37.41 -8.36
N GLU A 229 41.31 -38.16 -9.39
CA GLU A 229 42.71 -38.19 -9.88
C GLU A 229 42.94 -37.37 -11.17
N GLU A 230 41.91 -37.15 -12.00
CA GLU A 230 41.99 -36.24 -13.15
C GLU A 230 41.69 -34.76 -12.82
N GLY A 231 41.37 -34.44 -11.55
CA GLY A 231 41.07 -33.07 -11.09
C GLY A 231 42.28 -32.25 -10.60
N ILE A 232 43.49 -32.80 -10.57
CA ILE A 232 44.68 -32.12 -9.98
C ILE A 232 45.55 -31.38 -11.01
N ASN A 233 45.28 -31.47 -12.32
CA ASN A 233 46.01 -30.70 -13.33
C ASN A 233 45.10 -30.16 -14.45
N GLN A 234 44.32 -29.12 -14.17
CA GLN A 234 44.04 -28.08 -15.18
C GLN A 234 43.55 -26.80 -14.50
N GLY A 235 44.37 -25.75 -14.55
CA GLY A 235 43.90 -24.38 -14.70
C GLY A 235 43.32 -23.67 -13.48
N ARG A 236 44.20 -23.25 -12.57
CA ARG A 236 44.03 -22.04 -11.77
C ARG A 236 43.86 -20.84 -12.70
N PHE A 237 42.73 -20.14 -12.67
CA PHE A 237 42.64 -18.71 -12.98
C PHE A 237 41.56 -18.06 -12.11
N ASP A 238 42.06 -17.40 -11.07
CA ASP A 238 41.33 -16.47 -10.20
C ASP A 238 40.95 -15.18 -10.96
N GLY A 239 39.79 -14.63 -10.61
CA GLY A 239 39.68 -13.22 -10.22
C GLY A 239 39.79 -12.12 -11.27
N ASN A 240 38.63 -11.72 -11.81
CA ASN A 240 38.07 -10.37 -11.69
C ASN A 240 39.01 -9.14 -11.87
N VAL A 241 38.98 -8.45 -13.02
CA VAL A 241 39.24 -6.99 -13.12
C VAL A 241 38.44 -6.32 -14.27
N VAL A 242 37.65 -5.33 -13.85
CA VAL A 242 37.02 -4.13 -14.46
C VAL A 242 37.46 -3.68 -15.89
N PRO A 243 36.55 -3.13 -16.72
CA PRO A 243 36.90 -2.47 -17.99
C PRO A 243 37.08 -0.95 -17.83
N ASP A 244 38.21 -0.37 -18.25
CA ASP A 244 38.23 1.01 -18.75
C ASP A 244 39.48 1.39 -19.57
N LYS A 245 39.19 2.10 -20.68
CA LYS A 245 39.97 3.08 -21.47
C LYS A 245 41.39 2.79 -22.02
N GLY A 246 41.49 2.97 -23.34
CA GLY A 246 42.69 3.51 -24.00
C GLY A 246 42.78 3.25 -25.52
N LEU A 247 42.26 4.17 -26.35
CA LEU A 247 42.75 4.43 -27.73
C LEU A 247 44.23 4.93 -27.66
N PRO A 248 45.05 5.03 -28.74
CA PRO A 248 44.69 5.10 -30.18
C PRO A 248 45.65 4.41 -31.21
N LEU A 249 45.24 4.44 -32.49
CA LEU A 249 46.03 4.60 -33.75
C LEU A 249 47.28 3.72 -34.02
N GLN A 250 47.27 2.93 -35.10
CA GLN A 250 48.05 3.20 -36.33
C GLN A 250 47.81 2.16 -37.45
N GLN A 251 47.54 2.66 -38.66
CA GLN A 251 47.70 2.01 -39.97
C GLN A 251 49.21 1.84 -40.29
N PRO A 252 49.64 0.93 -41.19
CA PRO A 252 49.59 1.16 -42.65
C PRO A 252 49.18 -0.11 -43.45
N MET A 253 48.34 -0.01 -44.50
CA MET A 253 48.67 0.15 -45.93
C MET A 253 49.62 -0.91 -46.54
N HIS A 254 49.07 -1.76 -47.44
CA HIS A 254 49.41 -1.98 -48.87
C HIS A 254 49.03 -3.40 -49.31
N ASP A 255 48.05 -3.50 -50.21
CA ASP A 255 48.16 -3.85 -51.64
C ASP A 255 48.25 -5.35 -51.89
N GLU A 256 47.35 -5.87 -52.73
CA GLU A 256 47.66 -6.68 -53.93
C GLU A 256 46.34 -6.90 -54.72
N LEU A 257 46.34 -6.34 -55.93
CA LEU A 257 45.73 -6.78 -57.21
C LEU A 257 44.31 -7.36 -57.26
#